data_AF-A0A959RST4-F1
#
_entry.id   AF-A0A959RST4-F1
#
_cell.length_a   1.000
_cell.length_b   1.000
_cell.length_c   1.000
_cell.angle_alpha   90.00
_cell.angle_beta   90.00
_cell.angle_gamma   90.00
#
_symmetry.space_group_name_H-M   'P 1'
#
loop_
_entity.id
_entity.type
_entity.pdbx_description
1 polymer ?
#
loop_
_entity_poly.entity_id
_entity_poly.type
_entity_poly.pdbx_seq_one_letter_code
_entity_poly.pdbx_strand_id
1 'polypeptide(L)'
;MYKYKKIKNLINSNPSESFILIGDDTENDPSIYLQIKKEFPNQIESIYIRAIKNLQQPESITKFFTAFEVAAKEFELGRMSLQQTLSLGKDLLLLKEMKLLIPQFAYCPKSEDEFTEIAPLSTWTVYKALRIKILKYCSIQIKQD
;
A
#
# COMPACT_ATOMS: atom_id res chain seq x y z
N MET A 1 0.42 2.05 -22.82
CA MET A 1 -0.63 1.25 -23.49
C MET A 1 -0.56 -0.26 -23.19
N TYR A 2 0.64 -0.86 -23.09
CA TYR A 2 0.79 -2.31 -22.88
C TYR A 2 0.18 -2.84 -21.56
N LYS A 3 0.50 -2.20 -20.41
CA LYS A 3 -0.05 -2.58 -19.08
C LYS A 3 -1.59 -2.59 -19.07
N TYR A 4 -2.21 -1.52 -19.58
CA TYR A 4 -3.67 -1.42 -19.69
C TYR A 4 -4.28 -2.58 -20.48
N LYS A 5 -3.77 -2.89 -21.68
CA LYS A 5 -4.28 -4.00 -22.50
C LYS A 5 -4.16 -5.35 -21.78
N LYS A 6 -3.04 -5.59 -21.08
CA LYS A 6 -2.84 -6.83 -20.32
C LYS A 6 -3.84 -6.99 -19.18
N ILE A 7 -4.02 -5.96 -18.37
CA ILE A 7 -4.95 -5.99 -17.23
C ILE A 7 -6.38 -6.18 -17.74
N LYS A 8 -6.78 -5.43 -18.77
CA LYS A 8 -8.09 -5.57 -19.40
C LYS A 8 -8.34 -6.99 -19.92
N ASN A 9 -7.35 -7.58 -20.61
CA ASN A 9 -7.47 -8.95 -21.10
C ASN A 9 -7.59 -9.96 -19.95
N LEU A 10 -6.85 -9.78 -18.86
CA LEU A 10 -6.94 -10.64 -17.68
C LEU A 10 -8.35 -10.60 -17.07
N ILE A 11 -8.93 -9.41 -16.89
CA ILE A 11 -10.27 -9.24 -16.33
C ILE A 11 -11.32 -9.86 -17.26
N ASN A 12 -11.25 -9.57 -18.56
CA ASN A 12 -12.19 -10.13 -19.54
C ASN A 12 -12.16 -11.66 -19.62
N SER A 13 -10.97 -12.27 -19.43
CA SER A 13 -10.83 -13.72 -19.42
C SER A 13 -11.35 -14.39 -18.13
N ASN A 14 -11.63 -13.61 -17.08
CA ASN A 14 -12.05 -14.10 -15.77
C ASN A 14 -13.26 -13.31 -15.25
N PRO A 15 -14.42 -13.38 -15.95
CA PRO A 15 -15.56 -12.49 -15.70
C PRO A 15 -16.22 -12.68 -14.33
N SER A 16 -15.96 -13.79 -13.64
CA SER A 16 -16.51 -14.11 -12.32
C SER A 16 -15.56 -13.73 -11.18
N GLU A 17 -14.35 -13.28 -11.48
CA GLU A 17 -13.32 -12.98 -10.50
C GLU A 17 -13.28 -11.50 -10.14
N SER A 18 -12.77 -11.20 -8.95
CA SER A 18 -12.54 -9.84 -8.48
C SER A 18 -11.06 -9.63 -8.21
N PHE A 19 -10.58 -8.41 -8.45
CA PHE A 19 -9.17 -8.07 -8.52
C PHE A 19 -8.85 -6.91 -7.59
N ILE A 20 -7.69 -7.01 -6.94
CA ILE A 20 -7.02 -5.90 -6.27
C ILE A 20 -5.83 -5.50 -7.14
N LEU A 21 -5.73 -4.21 -7.45
CA LEU A 21 -4.62 -3.68 -8.25
C LEU A 21 -3.57 -3.09 -7.31
N ILE A 22 -2.33 -3.58 -7.38
CA ILE A 22 -1.20 -3.10 -6.57
C ILE A 22 -0.08 -2.65 -7.48
N GLY A 23 0.40 -1.42 -7.31
CA GLY A 23 1.48 -0.82 -8.10
C GLY A 23 2.21 0.28 -7.34
N ASP A 24 2.89 1.16 -8.06
CA ASP A 24 3.65 2.28 -7.49
C ASP A 24 3.44 3.59 -8.26
N ASP A 25 3.88 4.71 -7.69
CA ASP A 25 3.70 6.05 -8.27
C ASP A 25 4.89 6.53 -9.14
N THR A 26 5.78 5.63 -9.58
CA THR A 26 6.90 6.03 -10.46
C THR A 26 6.49 6.18 -11.92
N GLU A 27 5.56 5.34 -12.40
CA GLU A 27 5.04 5.31 -13.76
C GLU A 27 3.55 5.71 -13.83
N ASN A 28 2.82 5.17 -14.80
CA ASN A 28 1.42 5.47 -15.08
C ASN A 28 0.44 4.56 -14.33
N ASP A 29 0.88 3.76 -13.36
CA ASP A 29 0.03 2.77 -12.68
C ASP A 29 -1.23 3.41 -12.05
N PRO A 30 -1.16 4.54 -11.31
CA PRO A 30 -2.35 5.18 -10.79
C PRO A 30 -3.37 5.52 -11.89
N SER A 31 -2.91 6.14 -12.99
CA SER A 31 -3.77 6.53 -14.10
C SER A 31 -4.40 5.33 -14.81
N ILE A 32 -3.62 4.26 -15.03
CA ILE A 32 -4.08 3.03 -15.68
C ILE A 32 -5.09 2.32 -14.79
N TYR A 33 -4.82 2.20 -13.49
CA TYR A 33 -5.71 1.51 -12.56
C TYR A 33 -7.03 2.24 -12.37
N LEU A 34 -7.02 3.58 -12.34
CA LEU A 34 -8.24 4.38 -12.33
C LEU A 34 -9.07 4.18 -13.60
N GLN A 35 -8.43 4.14 -14.76
CA GLN A 35 -9.12 3.86 -16.02
C GLN A 35 -9.73 2.45 -16.01
N ILE A 36 -8.99 1.45 -15.52
CA ILE A 36 -9.49 0.07 -15.39
C ILE A 36 -10.67 -0.01 -14.40
N LYS A 37 -10.60 0.65 -13.24
CA LYS A 37 -11.71 0.70 -12.26
C LYS A 37 -12.95 1.39 -12.84
N LYS A 38 -12.78 2.42 -13.67
CA LYS A 38 -13.91 3.06 -14.38
C LYS A 38 -14.58 2.11 -15.37
N GLU A 39 -13.81 1.25 -16.04
CA GLU A 39 -14.33 0.29 -17.02
C GLU A 39 -14.91 -0.97 -16.37
N PHE A 40 -14.31 -1.44 -15.27
CA PHE A 40 -14.68 -2.66 -14.55
C PHE A 40 -15.00 -2.39 -13.07
N PRO A 41 -15.97 -1.52 -12.75
CA PRO A 41 -16.21 -1.05 -11.38
C PRO A 41 -16.59 -2.18 -10.42
N ASN A 42 -17.24 -3.23 -10.92
CA ASN A 42 -17.70 -4.37 -10.11
C ASN A 42 -16.68 -5.50 -9.95
N GLN A 43 -15.53 -5.42 -10.65
CA GLN A 43 -14.48 -6.45 -10.58
C GLN A 43 -13.19 -5.92 -9.96
N ILE A 44 -13.05 -4.60 -9.74
CA ILE A 44 -11.87 -4.04 -9.07
C ILE A 44 -12.23 -3.66 -7.65
N GLU A 45 -11.81 -4.43 -6.67
CA GLU A 45 -12.16 -4.24 -5.26
C GLU A 45 -11.42 -3.07 -4.62
N SER A 46 -10.13 -2.93 -4.92
CA SER A 46 -9.26 -1.91 -4.32
C SER A 46 -8.07 -1.61 -5.20
N ILE A 47 -7.54 -0.39 -5.06
CA ILE A 47 -6.31 0.05 -5.71
C ILE A 47 -5.33 0.49 -4.64
N TYR A 48 -4.17 -0.16 -4.59
CA TYR A 48 -3.07 0.17 -3.68
C TYR A 48 -1.87 0.69 -4.47
N ILE A 49 -1.39 1.88 -4.11
CA ILE A 49 -0.21 2.47 -4.74
C ILE A 49 0.87 2.70 -3.69
N ARG A 50 2.04 2.10 -3.93
CA ARG A 50 3.22 2.30 -3.12
C ARG A 50 3.79 3.69 -3.37
N ALA A 51 4.05 4.43 -2.30
CA ALA A 51 4.71 5.71 -2.37
C ALA A 51 6.22 5.53 -2.61
N ILE A 52 6.66 5.73 -3.85
CA ILE A 52 8.07 5.80 -4.26
C ILE A 52 8.50 7.25 -4.45
N LYS A 53 7.63 8.07 -5.05
CA LYS A 53 7.79 9.52 -5.20
C LYS A 53 6.88 10.31 -4.25
N ASN A 54 5.98 9.63 -3.53
CA ASN A 54 4.97 10.20 -2.64
C ASN A 54 4.08 11.23 -3.35
N LEU A 55 3.65 10.89 -4.57
CA LEU A 55 2.73 11.73 -5.33
C LEU A 55 1.33 11.72 -4.70
N GLN A 56 0.61 12.82 -4.83
CA GLN A 56 -0.80 12.89 -4.44
C GLN A 56 -1.61 11.90 -5.27
N GLN A 57 -2.52 11.19 -4.60
CA GLN A 57 -3.40 10.20 -5.22
C GLN A 57 -4.85 10.60 -4.99
N PRO A 58 -5.76 10.28 -5.93
CA PRO A 58 -7.20 10.43 -5.69
C PRO A 58 -7.67 9.56 -4.52
N GLU A 59 -8.77 9.95 -3.88
CA GLU A 59 -9.33 9.27 -2.70
C GLU A 59 -9.64 7.77 -2.93
N SER A 60 -9.94 7.38 -4.16
CA SER A 60 -10.21 5.98 -4.52
C SER A 60 -8.96 5.09 -4.51
N ILE A 61 -7.77 5.66 -4.34
CA ILE A 61 -6.50 4.94 -4.24
C ILE A 61 -6.02 4.98 -2.80
N THR A 62 -5.73 3.80 -2.24
CA THR A 62 -5.05 3.70 -0.95
C THR A 62 -3.54 3.77 -1.15
N LYS A 63 -2.94 4.86 -0.72
CA LYS A 63 -1.47 4.99 -0.67
C LYS A 63 -0.92 4.12 0.47
N PHE A 64 0.23 3.49 0.24
CA PHE A 64 0.93 2.74 1.29
C PHE A 64 2.45 2.91 1.19
N PHE A 65 3.12 2.79 2.34
CA PHE A 65 4.58 2.70 2.45
C PHE A 65 5.02 1.24 2.69
N THR A 66 4.19 0.49 3.42
CA THR A 66 4.48 -0.89 3.84
C THR A 66 3.30 -1.82 3.61
N ALA A 67 3.57 -3.13 3.58
CA ALA A 67 2.53 -4.15 3.48
C ALA A 67 1.52 -4.11 4.63
N PHE A 68 1.86 -3.49 5.77
CA PHE A 68 0.95 -3.39 6.91
C PHE A 68 -0.28 -2.55 6.60
N GLU A 69 -0.12 -1.45 5.86
CA GLU A 69 -1.24 -0.57 5.49
C GLU A 69 -2.24 -1.28 4.58
N VAL A 70 -1.71 -2.06 3.62
CA VAL A 70 -2.54 -2.94 2.77
C VAL A 70 -3.26 -3.96 3.63
N ALA A 71 -2.54 -4.69 4.50
CA ALA A 71 -3.14 -5.72 5.36
C ALA A 71 -4.22 -5.16 6.28
N ALA A 72 -3.99 -3.99 6.88
CA ALA A 72 -4.97 -3.38 7.76
C ALA A 72 -6.19 -2.84 7.01
N LYS A 73 -6.03 -2.36 5.76
CA LYS A 73 -7.17 -2.01 4.90
C LYS A 73 -7.95 -3.23 4.47
N GLU A 74 -7.27 -4.33 4.12
CA GLU A 74 -7.92 -5.60 3.81
C GLU A 74 -8.64 -6.19 5.03
N PHE A 75 -8.14 -5.99 6.25
CA PHE A 75 -8.85 -6.34 7.48
C PHE A 75 -10.10 -5.47 7.69
N GLU A 76 -10.01 -4.16 7.50
CA GLU A 76 -11.15 -3.25 7.55
C GLU A 76 -12.25 -3.66 6.55
N LEU A 77 -11.85 -4.13 5.37
CA LEU A 77 -12.75 -4.61 4.30
C LEU A 77 -13.20 -6.07 4.49
N GLY A 78 -12.80 -6.73 5.58
CA GLY A 78 -13.20 -8.11 5.91
C GLY A 78 -12.54 -9.20 5.07
N ARG A 79 -11.49 -8.88 4.29
CA ARG A 79 -10.76 -9.81 3.41
C ARG A 79 -9.50 -10.40 4.04
N MET A 80 -9.07 -9.90 5.19
CA MET A 80 -7.96 -10.44 5.98
C MET A 80 -8.36 -10.55 7.45
N SER A 81 -7.89 -11.57 8.18
CA SER A 81 -8.21 -11.68 9.61
C SER A 81 -7.34 -10.77 10.49
N LEU A 82 -7.84 -10.45 11.68
CA LEU A 82 -7.07 -9.69 12.68
C LEU A 82 -5.76 -10.41 13.04
N GLN A 83 -5.80 -11.73 13.20
CA GLN A 83 -4.62 -12.52 13.56
C GLN A 83 -3.53 -12.43 12.49
N GLN A 84 -3.88 -12.58 11.21
CA GLN A 84 -2.92 -12.45 10.10
C GLN A 84 -2.35 -11.03 10.04
N THR A 85 -3.20 -10.01 10.20
CA THR A 85 -2.79 -8.60 10.17
C THR A 85 -1.81 -8.27 11.29
N LEU A 86 -2.11 -8.70 12.52
CA LEU A 86 -1.24 -8.51 13.67
C LEU A 86 0.06 -9.32 13.56
N SER A 87 0.00 -10.54 13.00
CA SER A 87 1.19 -11.35 12.76
C SER A 87 2.15 -10.65 11.80
N LEU A 88 1.65 -10.16 10.66
CA LEU A 88 2.45 -9.39 9.70
C LEU A 88 3.07 -8.16 10.38
N GLY A 89 2.30 -7.40 11.14
CA GLY A 89 2.81 -6.23 11.82
C GLY A 89 3.92 -6.55 12.84
N LYS A 90 3.81 -7.67 13.57
CA LYS A 90 4.88 -8.15 14.45
C LYS A 90 6.13 -8.52 13.66
N ASP A 91 5.99 -9.23 12.54
CA ASP A 91 7.13 -9.60 11.70
C ASP A 91 7.87 -8.36 11.18
N LEU A 92 7.12 -7.37 10.68
CA LEU A 92 7.68 -6.08 10.23
C LEU A 92 8.36 -5.29 11.36
N LEU A 93 7.79 -5.32 12.57
CA LEU A 93 8.40 -4.72 13.76
C LEU A 93 9.69 -5.41 14.18
N LEU A 94 9.83 -6.72 13.94
CA LEU A 94 11.03 -7.50 14.28
C LEU A 94 12.11 -7.47 13.19
N LEU A 95 11.81 -6.95 12.00
CA LEU A 95 12.81 -6.80 10.92
C LEU A 95 14.04 -6.01 11.40
N LYS A 96 15.22 -6.60 11.26
CA LYS A 96 16.50 -5.94 11.55
C LYS A 96 16.93 -5.02 10.41
N GLU A 97 16.71 -5.46 9.17
CA GLU A 97 17.10 -4.72 7.96
C GLU A 97 15.95 -3.86 7.44
N MET A 98 15.88 -2.61 7.88
CA MET A 98 14.81 -1.69 7.50
C MET A 98 14.78 -1.35 6.00
N LYS A 99 15.90 -1.51 5.28
CA LYS A 99 15.96 -1.39 3.81
C LYS A 99 15.06 -2.39 3.06
N LEU A 100 14.68 -3.49 3.69
CA LEU A 100 13.72 -4.44 3.13
C LEU A 100 12.28 -3.91 3.19
N LEU A 101 12.00 -3.06 4.19
CA LEU A 101 10.70 -2.44 4.39
C LEU A 101 10.57 -1.14 3.59
N ILE A 102 11.59 -0.29 3.67
CA ILE A 102 11.71 0.97 2.93
C ILE A 102 13.07 0.94 2.20
N PRO A 103 13.08 0.45 0.94
CA PRO A 103 14.28 0.45 0.09
C PRO A 103 14.79 1.87 -0.17
N GLN A 104 16.08 2.01 -0.48
CA GLN A 104 16.73 3.31 -0.71
C GLN A 104 16.09 4.13 -1.83
N PHE A 105 15.54 3.48 -2.86
CA PHE A 105 14.85 4.16 -3.96
C PHE A 105 13.39 4.54 -3.62
N ALA A 106 12.87 4.11 -2.48
CA ALA A 106 11.51 4.39 -2.05
C ALA A 106 11.47 5.68 -1.23
N TYR A 107 10.35 6.39 -1.28
CA TYR A 107 10.16 7.57 -0.47
C TYR A 107 10.21 7.22 1.02
N CYS A 108 10.95 8.03 1.77
CA CYS A 108 11.04 7.92 3.21
C CYS A 108 10.10 8.95 3.89
N PRO A 109 9.06 8.51 4.63
CA PRO A 109 8.18 9.41 5.37
C PRO A 109 8.93 10.32 6.34
N LYS A 110 8.49 11.59 6.42
CA LYS A 110 9.11 12.63 7.25
C LYS A 110 8.32 12.88 8.54
N SER A 111 7.02 12.64 8.53
CA SER A 111 6.14 12.90 9.67
C SER A 111 4.97 11.90 9.77
N GLU A 112 4.30 11.87 10.92
CA GLU A 112 3.21 10.93 11.19
C GLU A 112 1.96 11.17 10.32
N ASP A 113 1.71 12.42 9.91
CA ASP A 113 0.58 12.83 9.06
C ASP A 113 0.69 12.34 7.62
N GLU A 114 1.87 11.89 7.17
CA GLU A 114 2.02 11.34 5.82
C GLU A 114 1.45 9.93 5.68
N PHE A 115 1.29 9.22 6.81
CA PHE A 115 0.81 7.85 6.85
C PHE A 115 -0.72 7.80 6.75
N THR A 116 -1.23 6.85 5.98
CA THR A 116 -2.68 6.62 5.82
C THR A 116 -3.31 6.38 7.17
N GLU A 117 -4.37 7.11 7.53
CA GLU A 117 -5.14 6.81 8.73
C GLU A 117 -5.79 5.43 8.61
N ILE A 118 -5.62 4.60 9.63
CA ILE A 118 -6.14 3.23 9.65
C ILE A 118 -7.14 3.11 10.80
N ALA A 119 -8.35 2.66 10.46
CA ALA A 119 -9.54 2.80 11.31
C ALA A 119 -9.72 1.75 12.43
N PRO A 120 -9.22 0.49 12.38
CA PRO A 120 -9.46 -0.39 13.50
C PRO A 120 -8.53 -0.10 14.68
N LEU A 121 -9.11 0.26 15.83
CA LEU A 121 -8.40 0.41 17.11
C LEU A 121 -7.56 -0.85 17.45
N SER A 122 -8.00 -2.03 16.98
CA SER A 122 -7.31 -3.30 17.17
C SER A 122 -5.95 -3.40 16.47
N THR A 123 -5.73 -2.68 15.36
CA THR A 123 -4.44 -2.66 14.65
C THR A 123 -3.59 -1.44 15.01
N TRP A 124 -4.20 -0.41 15.59
CA TRP A 124 -3.58 0.87 15.92
C TRP A 124 -2.27 0.76 16.69
N THR A 125 -2.21 -0.06 17.74
CA THR A 125 -1.01 -0.20 18.59
C THR A 125 0.20 -0.68 17.80
N VAL A 126 0.00 -1.71 16.96
CA VAL A 126 1.07 -2.28 16.13
C VAL A 126 1.46 -1.27 15.04
N TYR A 127 0.49 -0.62 14.44
CA TYR A 127 0.75 0.36 13.38
C TYR A 127 1.51 1.57 13.90
N LYS A 128 1.13 2.11 15.06
CA LYS A 128 1.82 3.22 15.71
C LYS A 128 3.28 2.88 16.00
N ALA A 129 3.55 1.69 16.56
CA ALA A 129 4.91 1.23 16.79
C ALA A 129 5.71 1.12 15.48
N LEU A 130 5.08 0.64 14.40
CA LEU A 130 5.71 0.50 13.10
C LEU A 130 6.03 1.87 12.47
N ARG A 131 5.11 2.83 12.54
CA ARG A 131 5.31 4.23 12.10
C ARG A 131 6.50 4.87 12.80
N ILE A 132 6.58 4.77 14.12
CA ILE A 132 7.71 5.29 14.91
C ILE A 132 9.03 4.66 14.45
N LYS A 133 9.05 3.35 14.23
CA LYS A 133 10.22 2.63 13.74
C LYS A 133 10.67 3.11 12.36
N ILE A 134 9.71 3.31 11.44
CA ILE A 134 9.96 3.82 10.09
C ILE A 134 10.50 5.25 10.13
N LEU A 135 9.85 6.16 10.86
CA LEU A 135 10.28 7.55 10.99
C LEU A 135 11.69 7.65 11.57
N LYS A 136 12.01 6.83 12.58
CA LYS A 136 13.37 6.76 13.12
C LYS A 136 14.39 6.35 12.05
N TYR A 137 14.09 5.33 11.27
CA TYR A 137 14.96 4.89 10.17
C TYR A 137 15.12 5.98 9.09
N CYS A 138 14.02 6.58 8.64
CA CYS A 138 14.03 7.60 7.60
C CYS A 138 14.76 8.88 8.04
N SER A 139 14.66 9.27 9.32
CA SER A 139 15.42 10.41 9.87
C SER A 139 16.94 10.24 9.80
N ILE A 140 17.43 8.99 9.76
CA ILE A 140 18.85 8.69 9.62
C ILE A 140 19.27 8.76 8.14
N GLN A 141 18.42 8.25 7.23
CA GLN A 141 18.71 8.28 5.79
C GLN A 141 18.78 9.70 5.23
N ILE A 142 17.88 10.60 5.65
CA ILE A 142 17.87 12.00 5.19
C ILE A 142 19.18 12.74 5.55
N LYS A 143 19.91 12.30 6.58
CA LYS A 143 21.18 12.91 6.98
C LYS A 143 22.39 12.44 6.15
N GLN A 144 22.19 11.49 5.23
CA GLN A 144 23.24 10.89 4.41
C GLN A 144 23.22 11.35 2.95
N ASP A 145 22.25 12.21 2.58
CA ASP A 145 22.13 12.92 1.31
C ASP A 145 22.46 14.42 1.49
#